data_AF-A0A1M5B5F5-F1
#
_entry.id   AF-A0A1M5B5F5-F1
#
_cell.length_a   1.000
_cell.length_b   1.000
_cell.length_c   1.000
_cell.angle_alpha   90.00
_cell.angle_beta   90.00
_cell.angle_gamma   90.00
#
_symmetry.space_group_name_H-M   'P 1'
#
loop_
_entity.id
_entity.type
_entity.pdbx_description
1 polymer ?
#
loop_
_entity_poly.entity_id
_entity_poly.type
_entity_poly.pdbx_seq_one_letter_code
_entity_poly.pdbx_strand_id
1 'polypeptide(L)'
;MGKDILIIYAILGAYGYYRFLIILLSLRKLKSNSNNLKKNLFNKACCMDLLIGLITICILLKYFTIDEREPVFIIMLFSISLILSGLRIILNISPKKVVYRKIYNYVANSYIIISAWMIGEVLNNYNILMAFELSTGFFLLTFFTIYYINYLH
;
A
#
# COMPACT_ATOMS: atom_id res chain seq x y z
N MET A 1 -1.61 -21.95 -5.21
CA MET A 1 -0.58 -21.05 -4.66
C MET A 1 0.17 -21.76 -3.55
N GLY A 2 1.50 -21.69 -3.54
CA GLY A 2 2.33 -22.28 -2.48
C GLY A 2 2.03 -21.65 -1.13
N LYS A 3 2.14 -22.42 -0.05
CA LYS A 3 1.87 -21.95 1.33
C LYS A 3 2.72 -20.73 1.69
N ASP A 4 3.98 -20.72 1.27
CA ASP A 4 4.91 -19.61 1.54
C ASP A 4 4.46 -18.31 0.87
N ILE A 5 3.97 -18.39 -0.38
CA ILE A 5 3.47 -17.25 -1.13
C ILE A 5 2.15 -16.74 -0.53
N LEU A 6 1.28 -17.64 -0.05
CA LEU A 6 0.07 -17.28 0.70
C LEU A 6 0.37 -16.49 1.98
N ILE A 7 1.40 -16.91 2.72
CA ILE A 7 1.85 -16.19 3.92
C ILE A 7 2.39 -14.80 3.54
N ILE A 8 3.19 -14.71 2.48
CA ILE A 8 3.70 -13.42 1.98
C ILE A 8 2.54 -12.51 1.60
N TYR A 9 1.53 -13.02 0.90
CA TYR A 9 0.32 -12.26 0.54
C TYR A 9 -0.41 -11.74 1.76
N ALA A 10 -0.60 -12.58 2.78
CA ALA A 10 -1.29 -12.18 4.01
C ALA A 10 -0.53 -11.06 4.73
N ILE A 11 0.79 -11.18 4.85
CA ILE A 11 1.64 -10.18 5.52
C ILE A 11 1.65 -8.87 4.74
N LEU A 12 1.87 -8.90 3.42
CA LEU A 12 1.96 -7.70 2.59
C LEU A 12 0.62 -7.02 2.40
N GLY A 13 -0.45 -7.80 2.23
CA GLY A 13 -1.81 -7.28 2.23
C GLY A 13 -2.14 -6.58 3.54
N ALA A 14 -1.86 -7.22 4.68
CA ALA A 14 -2.09 -6.61 6.01
C ALA A 14 -1.28 -5.32 6.20
N TYR A 15 -0.05 -5.27 5.70
CA TYR A 15 0.76 -4.06 5.73
C TYR A 15 0.14 -2.92 4.91
N GLY A 16 -0.42 -3.20 3.74
CA GLY A 16 -1.14 -2.20 2.96
C GLY A 16 -2.36 -1.62 3.68
N TYR A 17 -3.14 -2.46 4.37
CA TYR A 17 -4.23 -2.01 5.23
C TYR A 17 -3.74 -1.10 6.36
N TYR A 18 -2.63 -1.47 7.00
CA TYR A 18 -1.99 -0.63 8.02
C TYR A 18 -1.59 0.74 7.47
N ARG A 19 -0.98 0.79 6.27
CA ARG A 19 -0.62 2.06 5.62
C ARG A 19 -1.83 2.89 5.26
N PHE A 20 -2.88 2.25 4.78
CA PHE A 20 -4.15 2.89 4.50
C PHE A 20 -4.75 3.57 5.74
N LEU A 21 -4.75 2.88 6.89
CA LEU A 21 -5.19 3.43 8.17
C LEU A 21 -4.37 4.65 8.60
N ILE A 22 -3.04 4.62 8.42
CA ILE A 22 -2.19 5.80 8.70
C ILE A 22 -2.60 7.00 7.85
N ILE A 23 -2.86 6.79 6.56
CA ILE A 23 -3.32 7.85 5.66
C ILE A 23 -4.65 8.42 6.13
N LEU A 24 -5.64 7.58 6.43
CA LEU A 24 -6.94 8.01 6.96
C LEU A 24 -6.82 8.80 8.26
N LEU A 25 -5.98 8.34 9.20
CA LEU A 25 -5.72 9.04 10.46
C LEU A 25 -5.03 10.39 10.24
N SER A 26 -4.14 10.48 9.25
CA SER A 26 -3.49 11.74 8.87
C SER A 26 -4.48 12.76 8.29
N LEU A 27 -5.51 12.29 7.56
CA LEU A 27 -6.56 13.12 6.97
C LEU A 27 -7.60 13.57 8.02
N ARG A 28 -8.10 12.68 8.89
CA ARG A 28 -9.12 13.02 9.91
C ARG A 28 -8.66 14.05 10.94
N LYS A 29 -7.35 14.15 11.23
CA LYS A 29 -6.79 15.10 12.21
C LYS A 29 -6.40 16.47 11.62
N LEU A 30 -6.89 16.82 10.43
CA LEU A 30 -6.74 18.15 9.83
C LEU A 30 -7.33 19.30 10.67
N LYS A 31 -8.17 19.01 11.69
CA LYS A 31 -8.67 20.02 12.65
C LYS A 31 -7.73 20.36 13.83
N SER A 32 -6.62 19.64 14.03
CA SER A 32 -5.71 19.87 15.17
C SER A 32 -4.33 20.38 14.71
N ASN A 33 -3.85 21.45 15.34
CA ASN A 33 -2.65 22.25 15.04
C ASN A 33 -1.29 21.53 15.18
N SER A 34 -1.28 20.20 15.31
CA SER A 34 -0.08 19.39 15.53
C SER A 34 0.60 18.99 14.21
N ASN A 35 1.24 19.95 13.54
CA ASN A 35 1.89 19.71 12.23
C ASN A 35 3.21 18.91 12.33
N ASN A 36 3.95 19.00 13.45
CA ASN A 36 5.24 18.32 13.62
C ASN A 36 5.12 16.80 13.84
N LEU A 37 4.14 16.36 14.64
CA LEU A 37 3.87 14.93 14.86
C LEU A 37 3.40 14.22 13.58
N LYS A 38 2.58 14.91 12.76
CA LYS A 38 2.09 14.40 11.46
C LYS A 38 3.25 14.14 10.50
N LYS A 39 4.15 15.12 10.35
CA LYS A 39 5.33 15.01 9.49
C LYS A 39 6.22 13.85 9.93
N ASN A 40 6.42 13.67 11.24
CA ASN A 40 7.23 12.57 11.77
C ASN A 40 6.61 11.18 11.55
N LEU A 41 5.30 11.01 11.78
CA LEU A 41 4.62 9.73 11.54
C LEU A 41 4.58 9.37 10.05
N PHE A 42 4.26 10.33 9.19
CA PHE A 42 4.28 10.14 7.75
C PHE A 42 5.70 9.79 7.27
N ASN A 43 6.71 10.50 7.77
CA ASN A 43 8.09 10.26 7.38
C ASN A 43 8.58 8.86 7.78
N LYS A 44 8.30 8.45 9.02
CA LYS A 44 8.60 7.09 9.48
C LYS A 44 7.93 6.04 8.61
N ALA A 45 6.67 6.27 8.24
CA ALA A 45 5.93 5.30 7.46
C ALA A 45 6.45 5.14 6.03
N CYS A 46 6.88 6.20 5.34
CA CYS A 46 7.51 6.02 4.02
C CYS A 46 8.93 5.42 4.12
N CYS A 47 9.68 5.65 5.21
CA CYS A 47 10.92 4.90 5.43
C CYS A 47 10.64 3.38 5.59
N MET A 48 9.57 3.02 6.30
CA MET A 48 9.14 1.62 6.40
C MET A 48 8.69 1.06 5.04
N ASP A 49 8.01 1.85 4.20
CA ASP A 49 7.66 1.42 2.83
C ASP A 49 8.93 1.02 2.06
N LEU A 50 9.97 1.86 2.11
CA LEU A 50 11.22 1.60 1.41
C LEU A 50 11.88 0.31 1.90
N LEU A 51 11.97 0.12 3.23
CA LEU A 51 12.56 -1.09 3.82
C LEU A 51 11.78 -2.34 3.43
N ILE A 52 10.45 -2.32 3.55
CA ILE A 52 9.61 -3.48 3.24
C ILE A 52 9.66 -3.79 1.75
N GLY A 53 9.64 -2.77 0.89
CA GLY A 53 9.79 -2.93 -0.56
C GLY A 53 11.11 -3.56 -0.96
N LEU A 54 12.23 -3.14 -0.35
CA LEU A 54 13.54 -3.75 -0.61
C LEU A 54 13.63 -5.19 -0.09
N ILE A 55 13.17 -5.44 1.15
CA ILE A 55 13.16 -6.78 1.74
C ILE A 55 12.32 -7.74 0.87
N THR A 56 11.17 -7.30 0.39
CA THR A 56 10.32 -8.13 -0.48
C THR A 56 10.94 -8.42 -1.83
N ILE A 57 11.65 -7.48 -2.45
CA ILE A 57 12.42 -7.77 -3.67
C ILE A 57 13.49 -8.84 -3.39
N CYS A 58 14.22 -8.74 -2.28
CA CYS A 58 15.20 -9.75 -1.90
C CYS A 58 14.57 -11.14 -1.72
N ILE A 59 13.38 -11.20 -1.11
CA ILE A 59 12.62 -12.45 -0.97
C ILE A 59 12.20 -12.97 -2.35
N LEU A 60 11.72 -12.11 -3.24
CA LEU A 60 11.25 -12.49 -4.59
C LEU A 60 12.34 -13.11 -5.46
N LEU A 61 13.61 -12.73 -5.29
CA LEU A 61 14.73 -13.36 -6.01
C LEU A 61 14.80 -14.87 -5.77
N LYS A 62 14.35 -15.36 -4.60
CA LYS A 62 14.26 -16.80 -4.30
C LYS A 62 13.14 -17.51 -5.07
N TYR A 63 12.06 -16.78 -5.41
CA TYR A 63 10.86 -17.34 -6.04
C TYR A 63 10.81 -17.10 -7.56
N PHE A 64 11.79 -16.39 -8.13
CA PHE A 64 11.83 -16.05 -9.55
C PHE A 64 11.98 -17.27 -10.48
N THR A 65 12.45 -18.39 -9.94
CA THR A 65 12.66 -19.66 -10.66
C THR A 65 11.49 -20.65 -10.55
N ILE A 66 10.42 -20.29 -9.83
CA ILE A 66 9.27 -21.15 -9.57
C ILE A 66 8.15 -20.83 -10.57
N ASP A 67 7.37 -21.84 -10.98
CA ASP A 67 6.25 -21.70 -11.94
C ASP A 67 5.09 -20.79 -11.46
N GLU A 68 5.15 -20.24 -10.26
CA GLU A 68 4.17 -19.30 -9.69
C GLU A 68 4.40 -17.84 -10.15
N ARG A 69 4.45 -17.62 -11.47
CA ARG A 69 4.82 -16.32 -12.06
C ARG A 69 3.85 -15.18 -11.73
N GLU A 70 2.55 -15.44 -11.80
CA GLU A 70 1.52 -14.43 -11.52
C GLU A 70 1.60 -13.87 -10.10
N PRO A 71 1.61 -14.70 -9.03
CA PRO A 71 1.63 -14.14 -7.70
C PRO A 71 2.95 -13.44 -7.35
N VAL A 72 4.07 -13.93 -7.88
CA VAL A 72 5.40 -13.29 -7.79
C VAL A 72 5.39 -11.91 -8.47
N PHE A 73 4.79 -11.81 -9.64
CA PHE A 73 4.66 -10.53 -10.37
C PHE A 73 3.87 -9.50 -9.56
N ILE A 74 2.80 -9.92 -8.89
CA ILE A 74 1.96 -9.00 -8.10
C ILE A 74 2.68 -8.52 -6.83
N ILE A 75 3.43 -9.40 -6.16
CA ILE A 75 4.32 -8.98 -5.05
C ILE A 75 5.37 -8.00 -5.57
N MET A 76 5.94 -8.23 -6.75
CA MET A 76 6.91 -7.32 -7.35
C MET A 76 6.32 -5.92 -7.61
N LEU A 77 5.12 -5.85 -8.18
CA LEU A 77 4.42 -4.56 -8.38
C LEU A 77 4.14 -3.84 -7.06
N PHE A 78 3.76 -4.60 -6.02
CA PHE A 78 3.59 -4.07 -4.68
C PHE A 78 4.89 -3.48 -4.13
N SER A 79 5.99 -4.25 -4.19
CA SER A 79 7.31 -3.83 -3.72
C SER A 79 7.83 -2.58 -4.44
N ILE A 80 7.68 -2.52 -5.76
CA ILE A 80 8.06 -1.35 -6.57
C ILE A 80 7.24 -0.13 -6.12
N SER A 81 5.93 -0.29 -5.91
CA SER A 81 5.07 0.80 -5.44
C SER A 81 5.51 1.32 -4.06
N LEU A 82 5.90 0.42 -3.14
CA LEU A 82 6.44 0.81 -1.83
C LEU A 82 7.77 1.55 -1.94
N ILE A 83 8.71 1.09 -2.77
CA ILE A 83 9.99 1.75 -2.98
C ILE A 83 9.78 3.16 -3.54
N LEU A 84 8.93 3.30 -4.56
CA LEU A 84 8.60 4.60 -5.13
C LEU A 84 7.99 5.53 -4.07
N SER A 85 7.04 5.04 -3.26
CA SER A 85 6.48 5.79 -2.12
C SER A 85 7.57 6.25 -1.14
N GLY A 86 8.51 5.37 -0.78
CA GLY A 86 9.61 5.63 0.14
C GLY A 86 10.64 6.64 -0.38
N LEU A 87 10.98 6.57 -1.66
CA LEU A 87 11.95 7.45 -2.32
C LEU A 87 11.54 8.93 -2.26
N ARG A 88 10.24 9.22 -2.10
CA ARG A 88 9.74 10.59 -1.95
C ARG A 88 10.46 11.38 -0.87
N ILE A 89 10.82 10.73 0.24
CA ILE A 89 11.52 11.37 1.37
C ILE A 89 12.99 11.59 1.05
N ILE A 90 13.65 10.56 0.51
CA ILE A 90 15.08 10.61 0.18
C ILE A 90 15.36 11.70 -0.85
N LEU A 91 14.50 11.79 -1.87
CA LEU A 91 14.61 12.79 -2.93
C LEU A 91 14.13 14.19 -2.51
N ASN A 92 13.67 14.36 -1.27
CA ASN A 92 13.16 15.61 -0.70
C ASN A 92 12.20 16.36 -1.63
N ILE A 93 11.32 15.60 -2.31
CA ILE A 93 10.49 16.15 -3.38
C ILE A 93 9.46 17.11 -2.79
N SER A 94 9.54 18.37 -3.22
CA SER A 94 8.66 19.42 -2.73
C SER A 94 7.19 19.06 -2.95
N PRO A 95 6.37 19.01 -1.89
CA PRO A 95 4.94 18.71 -1.99
C PRO A 95 4.15 19.79 -2.74
N LYS A 96 4.77 20.94 -3.03
CA LYS A 96 4.13 22.09 -3.68
C LYS A 96 3.96 21.92 -5.19
N LYS A 97 4.73 21.03 -5.83
CA LYS A 97 4.61 20.79 -7.28
C LYS A 97 3.49 19.78 -7.56
N VAL A 98 2.44 20.24 -8.25
CA VAL A 98 1.21 19.47 -8.51
C VAL A 98 1.47 18.12 -9.21
N VAL A 99 2.40 18.09 -10.17
CA VAL A 99 2.74 16.89 -10.93
C VAL A 99 3.28 15.78 -10.02
N TYR A 100 4.28 16.08 -9.19
CA TYR A 100 4.84 15.11 -8.25
C TYR A 100 3.80 14.65 -7.22
N ARG A 101 2.96 15.56 -6.73
CA ARG A 101 1.86 15.21 -5.81
C ARG A 101 0.91 14.19 -6.46
N LYS A 102 0.53 14.38 -7.72
CA LYS A 102 -0.32 13.44 -8.46
C LYS A 102 0.36 12.07 -8.62
N ILE A 103 1.62 12.04 -9.07
CA ILE A 103 2.38 10.79 -9.25
C ILE A 103 2.45 9.99 -7.95
N TYR A 104 2.83 10.62 -6.84
CA TYR A 104 2.90 9.93 -5.54
C TYR A 104 1.53 9.49 -5.01
N ASN A 105 0.46 10.21 -5.32
CA ASN A 105 -0.88 9.76 -5.00
C ASN A 105 -1.26 8.54 -5.84
N TYR A 106 -0.92 8.48 -7.13
CA TYR A 106 -1.14 7.29 -7.95
C TYR A 106 -0.35 6.07 -7.44
N VAL A 107 0.92 6.28 -7.05
CA VAL A 107 1.74 5.23 -6.44
C VAL A 107 1.16 4.79 -5.10
N ALA A 108 0.64 5.72 -4.29
CA ALA A 108 0.00 5.36 -3.03
C ALA A 108 -1.25 4.51 -3.26
N ASN A 109 -2.03 4.90 -4.27
CA ASN A 109 -3.24 4.22 -4.67
C ASN A 109 -2.99 2.82 -5.25
N SER A 110 -1.89 2.63 -6.00
CA SER A 110 -1.57 1.34 -6.60
C SER A 110 -1.28 0.29 -5.54
N TYR A 111 -0.43 0.58 -4.55
CA TYR A 111 -0.14 -0.42 -3.51
C TYR A 111 -1.37 -0.74 -2.66
N ILE A 112 -2.24 0.24 -2.40
CA ILE A 112 -3.53 0.06 -1.72
C ILE A 112 -4.37 -0.99 -2.47
N ILE A 113 -4.61 -0.79 -3.77
CA ILE A 113 -5.41 -1.72 -4.59
C ILE A 113 -4.77 -3.11 -4.59
N ILE A 114 -3.45 -3.19 -4.76
CA ILE A 114 -2.73 -4.46 -4.77
C ILE A 114 -2.84 -5.19 -3.43
N SER A 115 -2.78 -4.48 -2.30
CA SER A 115 -2.95 -5.08 -0.96
C SER A 115 -4.34 -5.64 -0.73
N ALA A 116 -5.39 -4.94 -1.19
CA ALA A 116 -6.75 -5.46 -1.13
C ALA A 116 -6.89 -6.73 -1.95
N TRP A 117 -6.29 -6.74 -3.14
CA TRP A 117 -6.28 -7.92 -3.99
C TRP A 117 -5.53 -9.10 -3.32
N MET A 118 -4.35 -8.87 -2.73
CA MET A 118 -3.60 -9.91 -2.02
C MET A 118 -4.37 -10.51 -0.83
N ILE A 119 -5.01 -9.67 0.01
CA ILE A 119 -5.88 -10.17 1.09
C ILE A 119 -7.08 -10.92 0.53
N GLY A 120 -7.64 -10.41 -0.57
CA GLY A 120 -8.73 -11.06 -1.25
C GLY A 120 -8.37 -12.48 -1.67
N GLU A 121 -7.20 -12.67 -2.28
CA GLU A 121 -6.72 -13.98 -2.70
C GLU A 121 -6.45 -14.91 -1.50
N VAL A 122 -5.97 -14.37 -0.38
CA VAL A 122 -5.83 -15.14 0.87
C VAL A 122 -7.20 -15.63 1.36
N LEU A 123 -8.20 -14.75 1.43
CA LEU A 123 -9.55 -15.10 1.89
C LEU A 123 -10.25 -16.10 0.96
N ASN A 124 -10.03 -15.98 -0.35
CA ASN A 124 -10.55 -16.90 -1.35
C ASN A 124 -9.98 -18.32 -1.14
N ASN A 125 -8.68 -18.45 -0.84
CA ASN A 125 -8.06 -19.73 -0.50
C ASN A 125 -8.64 -20.39 0.77
N TYR A 126 -9.32 -19.63 1.64
CA TYR A 126 -10.05 -20.14 2.81
C TYR A 126 -11.56 -20.28 2.57
N ASN A 127 -12.04 -20.14 1.33
CA ASN A 127 -13.47 -20.16 0.96
C ASN A 127 -14.32 -19.10 1.69
N ILE A 128 -13.73 -17.96 2.08
CA ILE A 128 -14.43 -16.87 2.78
C ILE A 128 -14.83 -15.78 1.77
N LEU A 129 -15.65 -16.16 0.78
CA LEU A 129 -16.02 -15.29 -0.35
C LEU A 129 -16.72 -13.99 0.10
N MET A 130 -17.55 -14.07 1.14
CA MET A 130 -18.22 -12.89 1.70
C MET A 130 -17.22 -11.88 2.30
N ALA A 131 -16.10 -12.34 2.87
CA ALA A 131 -15.05 -11.46 3.37
C ALA A 131 -14.23 -10.84 2.23
N PHE A 132 -14.11 -11.51 1.09
CA PHE A 132 -13.52 -10.95 -0.13
C PHE A 132 -14.33 -9.75 -0.65
N GLU A 133 -15.64 -9.92 -0.83
CA GLU A 133 -16.53 -8.87 -1.33
C GLU A 133 -16.62 -7.68 -0.36
N LEU A 134 -16.70 -7.97 0.94
CA LEU A 134 -16.69 -6.93 1.97
C LEU A 134 -15.36 -6.19 2.03
N SER A 135 -14.22 -6.89 2.00
CA SER A 135 -12.90 -6.25 2.12
C SER A 135 -12.58 -5.39 0.90
N THR A 136 -12.80 -5.89 -0.31
CA THR A 136 -12.63 -5.15 -1.56
C THR A 136 -13.64 -4.00 -1.70
N GLY A 137 -14.91 -4.23 -1.33
CA GLY A 137 -15.95 -3.21 -1.30
C GLY A 137 -15.65 -2.08 -0.32
N PHE A 138 -15.20 -2.40 0.91
CA PHE A 138 -14.79 -1.40 1.89
C PHE A 138 -13.56 -0.61 1.42
N PHE A 139 -12.62 -1.29 0.75
CA PHE A 139 -11.44 -0.65 0.17
C PHE A 139 -11.79 0.33 -0.95
N LEU A 140 -12.65 -0.07 -1.89
CA LEU A 140 -13.12 0.79 -2.98
C LEU A 140 -13.92 1.98 -2.44
N LEU A 141 -14.82 1.73 -1.49
CA LEU A 141 -15.61 2.79 -0.85
C LEU A 141 -14.70 3.83 -0.19
N THR A 142 -13.74 3.37 0.61
CA THR A 142 -12.83 4.28 1.33
C THR A 142 -11.83 4.96 0.39
N PHE A 143 -11.40 4.30 -0.68
CA PHE A 143 -10.66 4.91 -1.78
C PHE A 143 -11.43 6.06 -2.44
N PHE A 144 -12.68 5.82 -2.85
CA PHE A 144 -13.54 6.84 -3.44
C PHE A 144 -13.79 8.00 -2.47
N THR A 145 -13.99 7.70 -1.19
CA THR A 145 -14.21 8.72 -0.16
C THR A 145 -12.99 9.64 -0.03
N ILE A 146 -11.78 9.08 0.01
CA ILE A 146 -10.52 9.85 0.09
C ILE A 146 -10.26 10.65 -1.18
N TYR A 147 -10.55 10.07 -2.35
CA TYR A 147 -10.45 10.77 -3.62
C TYR A 147 -11.40 11.98 -3.66
N TYR A 148 -12.65 11.78 -3.29
CA TYR A 148 -13.68 12.83 -3.29
C TYR A 148 -13.36 13.97 -2.32
N ILE A 149 -12.90 13.65 -1.10
CA ILE A 149 -12.51 14.64 -0.09
C ILE A 149 -11.34 15.52 -0.55
N ASN A 150 -10.39 14.97 -1.30
CA ASN A 150 -9.18 15.69 -1.73
C ASN A 150 -9.33 16.45 -3.08
N TYR A 151 -10.41 16.24 -3.83
CA TYR A 151 -10.60 16.85 -5.15
C TYR A 151 -11.65 17.98 -5.16
N LEU A 152 -12.53 18.04 -4.16
CA LEU A 152 -13.56 19.07 -4.01
C LEU A 152 -13.14 20.27 -3.13
N HIS A 153 -11.92 20.24 -2.59
CA HIS A 153 -11.28 21.35 -1.85
C HIS A 153 -9.90 21.66 -2.45
#